data_AF-A0A164ZT01-F1
#
_entry.id   AF-A0A164ZT01-F1
#
_cell.length_a   1.000
_cell.length_b   1.000
_cell.length_c   1.000
_cell.angle_alpha   90.00
_cell.angle_beta   90.00
_cell.angle_gamma   90.00
#
_symmetry.space_group_name_H-M   'P 1'
#
loop_
_entity.id
_entity.type
_entity.pdbx_description
1 polymer ?
#
loop_
_entity_poly.entity_id
_entity_poly.type
_entity_poly.pdbx_seq_one_letter_code
_entity_poly.pdbx_strand_id
1 'polypeptide(L)'
;MFKSSARLWRSPRRPTTRQFSLDSLSHAYLDLAIALPFPPDVPAYSATIIAVTVATRLFFTVPVSIWAKKRQWRAEEIVLPITQQYGKQLRSQIAAELRSGTVRDKEAFIRERENDVRKSLSAKRKELFSEFKCSPIPTMLAPQLVQLPLFILTSLVIQHACVYPSPLDSESFFTITSLVYPDRTNAFPIAVGVLSLANVETAKWLVGGEQAREMLRREEAQRNKDKKDGVIRIRPQLISKSLLRGLSIVRIVIGSLMPGAVIIYWTSSAAFSLIQSWVFDFWEGRRKKRLAQVKQEMETKLALTPPGSQSSDKTASKFYWER
;
A
#
# COMPACT_ATOMS: atom_id res chain seq x y z
N MET A 1 42.63 24.49 66.29
CA MET A 1 43.15 24.66 64.92
C MET A 1 42.22 23.89 63.97
N PHE A 2 41.16 24.53 63.47
CA PHE A 2 40.14 23.89 62.63
C PHE A 2 40.59 23.82 61.17
N LYS A 3 40.75 22.60 60.63
CA LYS A 3 41.00 22.37 59.19
C LYS A 3 39.68 22.48 58.42
N SER A 4 39.49 23.62 57.75
CA SER A 4 38.39 23.83 56.80
C SER A 4 38.61 23.00 55.54
N SER A 5 37.78 21.98 55.34
CA SER A 5 37.77 21.14 54.14
C SER A 5 36.71 21.66 53.18
N ALA A 6 37.10 22.54 52.27
CA ALA A 6 36.25 23.02 51.17
C ALA A 6 36.04 21.88 50.16
N ARG A 7 34.94 21.13 50.32
CA ARG A 7 34.43 20.21 49.30
C ARG A 7 33.82 21.04 48.17
N LEU A 8 34.59 21.23 47.10
CA LEU A 8 34.14 21.75 45.82
C LEU A 8 33.04 20.83 45.26
N TRP A 9 31.79 21.25 45.41
CA TRP A 9 30.65 20.68 44.72
C TRP A 9 30.81 20.94 43.22
N ARG A 10 31.35 19.96 42.49
CA ARG A 10 31.27 19.96 41.02
C ARG A 10 29.83 19.73 40.64
N SER A 11 29.21 20.75 40.04
CA SER A 11 27.87 20.68 39.46
C SER A 11 27.82 19.50 38.47
N PRO A 12 26.79 18.65 38.50
CA PRO A 12 26.62 17.63 37.49
C PRO A 12 26.47 18.31 36.12
N ARG A 13 27.41 18.05 35.20
CA ARG A 13 27.27 18.45 33.80
C ARG A 13 26.03 17.74 33.27
N ARG A 14 24.94 18.49 33.02
CA ARG A 14 23.76 17.96 32.35
C ARG A 14 24.22 17.40 30.99
N PRO A 15 23.84 16.16 30.62
CA PRO A 15 24.10 15.67 29.28
C PRO A 15 23.38 16.61 28.31
N THR A 16 24.13 17.29 27.46
CA THR A 16 23.61 17.96 26.27
C THR A 16 23.16 16.87 25.31
N THR A 17 21.94 16.37 25.52
CA THR A 17 21.22 15.61 24.49
C THR A 17 21.15 16.53 23.28
N ARG A 18 21.84 16.17 22.19
CA ARG A 18 21.65 16.82 20.88
C ARG A 18 20.19 16.63 20.51
N GLN A 19 19.36 17.62 20.83
CA GLN A 19 17.97 17.64 20.39
C GLN A 19 18.02 17.78 18.87
N PHE A 20 17.45 16.80 18.16
CA PHE A 20 17.13 16.93 16.74
C PHE A 20 16.13 18.09 16.61
N SER A 21 16.62 19.29 16.28
CA SER A 21 15.77 20.44 16.03
C SER A 21 15.35 20.47 14.56
N LEU A 22 14.13 20.96 14.32
CA LEU A 22 13.66 21.24 12.95
C LEU A 22 14.58 22.25 12.25
N ASP A 23 15.18 23.17 13.00
CA ASP A 23 16.18 24.12 12.51
C ASP A 23 17.38 23.40 11.88
N SER A 24 17.94 22.41 12.59
CA SER A 24 19.10 21.68 12.10
C SER A 24 18.79 20.91 10.82
N LEU A 25 17.60 20.33 10.69
CA LEU A 25 17.16 19.63 9.48
C LEU A 25 16.88 20.61 8.32
N SER A 26 16.30 21.77 8.62
CA SER A 26 16.03 22.81 7.63
C SER A 26 17.32 23.36 7.05
N HIS A 27 18.30 23.69 7.90
CA HIS A 27 19.62 24.14 7.46
C HIS A 27 20.36 23.06 6.67
N ALA A 28 20.34 21.80 7.14
CA ALA A 28 20.96 20.70 6.41
C ALA A 28 20.35 20.50 5.02
N TYR A 29 19.04 20.71 4.87
CA TYR A 29 18.38 20.69 3.57
C TYR A 29 18.86 21.83 2.66
N LEU A 30 18.96 23.06 3.17
CA LEU A 30 19.41 24.22 2.38
C LEU A 30 20.88 24.07 1.98
N ASP A 31 21.74 23.58 2.88
CA ASP A 31 23.14 23.29 2.60
C ASP A 31 23.28 22.20 1.54
N LEU A 32 22.48 21.14 1.63
CA LEU A 32 22.44 20.07 0.64
C LEU A 32 22.03 20.59 -0.74
N ALA A 33 21.07 21.51 -0.81
CA ALA A 33 20.60 22.06 -2.07
C ALA A 33 21.69 22.84 -2.82
N ILE A 34 22.57 23.52 -2.08
CA ILE A 34 23.70 24.25 -2.65
C ILE A 34 24.87 23.30 -2.96
N ALA A 35 25.06 22.26 -2.14
CA ALA A 35 26.16 21.31 -2.30
C ALA A 35 25.98 20.35 -3.49
N LEU A 36 24.74 20.10 -3.92
CA LEU A 36 24.47 19.23 -5.06
C LEU A 36 24.87 19.92 -6.38
N PRO A 37 25.66 19.25 -7.25
CA PRO A 37 26.14 19.83 -8.49
C PRO A 37 25.06 19.80 -9.58
N PHE A 38 24.00 20.60 -9.40
CA PHE A 38 22.98 20.77 -10.43
C PHE A 38 23.49 21.68 -11.57
N PRO A 39 23.07 21.43 -12.81
CA PRO A 39 23.30 22.38 -13.91
C PRO A 39 22.70 23.74 -13.56
N PRO A 40 23.29 24.85 -14.06
CA PRO A 40 22.84 26.21 -13.72
C PRO A 40 21.40 26.50 -14.18
N ASP A 41 20.89 25.76 -15.17
CA ASP A 41 19.52 25.90 -15.67
C ASP A 41 18.48 25.22 -14.76
N VAL A 42 18.91 24.40 -13.79
CA VAL A 42 18.02 23.65 -12.92
C VAL A 42 17.86 24.38 -11.58
N PRO A 43 16.62 24.68 -11.16
CA PRO A 43 16.35 25.29 -9.87
C PRO A 43 16.78 24.35 -8.73
N ALA A 44 17.84 24.72 -8.02
CA ALA A 44 18.57 23.86 -7.11
C ALA A 44 17.72 23.42 -5.90
N TYR A 45 16.93 24.32 -5.31
CA TYR A 45 16.10 23.98 -4.15
C TYR A 45 14.97 23.02 -4.57
N SER A 46 14.23 23.35 -5.62
CA SER A 46 13.14 22.52 -6.14
C SER A 46 13.62 21.13 -6.57
N ALA A 47 14.76 21.05 -7.27
CA ALA A 47 15.38 19.78 -7.66
C ALA A 47 15.80 18.96 -6.43
N THR A 48 16.33 19.62 -5.40
CA THR A 48 16.68 18.96 -4.13
C THR A 48 15.45 18.40 -3.42
N ILE A 49 14.33 19.13 -3.37
CA ILE A 49 13.07 18.60 -2.81
C ILE A 49 12.69 17.30 -3.52
N ILE A 50 12.71 17.30 -4.85
CA ILE A 50 12.34 16.12 -5.65
C ILE A 50 13.33 14.98 -5.39
N ALA A 51 14.64 15.25 -5.42
CA ALA A 51 15.68 14.25 -5.21
C ALA A 51 15.62 13.62 -3.82
N VAL A 52 15.50 14.43 -2.76
CA VAL A 52 15.34 13.97 -1.37
C VAL A 52 14.05 13.17 -1.22
N THR A 53 12.96 13.59 -1.87
CA THR A 53 11.70 12.83 -1.86
C THR A 53 11.89 11.44 -2.48
N VAL A 54 12.50 11.35 -3.65
CA VAL A 54 12.77 10.07 -4.31
C VAL A 54 13.70 9.21 -3.46
N ALA A 55 14.79 9.77 -2.96
CA ALA A 55 15.76 9.04 -2.14
C ALA A 55 15.11 8.48 -0.86
N THR A 56 14.46 9.33 -0.07
CA THR A 56 13.79 8.90 1.17
C THR A 56 12.72 7.83 0.90
N ARG A 57 11.97 7.96 -0.19
CA ARG A 57 10.98 6.94 -0.59
C ARG A 57 11.64 5.61 -0.95
N LEU A 58 12.72 5.63 -1.73
CA LEU A 58 13.47 4.44 -2.11
C LEU A 58 14.09 3.74 -0.89
N PHE A 59 14.63 4.48 0.06
CA PHE A 59 15.29 3.90 1.24
C PHE A 59 14.30 3.39 2.30
N PHE A 60 13.25 4.16 2.62
CA PHE A 60 12.37 3.82 3.73
C PHE A 60 11.09 3.11 3.31
N THR A 61 10.46 3.55 2.21
CA THR A 61 9.11 3.09 1.86
C THR A 61 9.09 1.90 0.91
N VAL A 62 10.00 1.85 -0.07
CA VAL A 62 10.04 0.79 -1.08
C VAL A 62 10.33 -0.60 -0.48
N PRO A 63 11.33 -0.80 0.41
CA PRO A 63 11.60 -2.12 0.97
C PRO A 63 10.41 -2.69 1.75
N VAL A 64 9.76 -1.83 2.54
CA VAL A 64 8.54 -2.18 3.29
C VAL A 64 7.39 -2.51 2.35
N SER A 65 7.24 -1.76 1.26
CA SER A 65 6.21 -2.01 0.26
C SER A 65 6.42 -3.34 -0.48
N ILE A 66 7.68 -3.67 -0.84
CA ILE A 66 8.04 -4.95 -1.45
C ILE A 66 7.76 -6.11 -0.48
N TRP A 67 8.15 -5.95 0.79
CA TRP A 67 7.87 -6.93 1.84
C TRP A 67 6.35 -7.18 1.98
N ALA A 68 5.55 -6.12 2.03
CA ALA A 68 4.10 -6.22 2.12
C ALA A 68 3.51 -6.92 0.89
N LYS A 69 3.97 -6.57 -0.32
CA LYS A 69 3.51 -7.18 -1.57
C LYS A 69 3.81 -8.68 -1.63
N LYS A 70 5.03 -9.11 -1.27
CA LYS A 70 5.39 -10.54 -1.17
C LYS A 70 4.53 -11.30 -0.16
N ARG A 71 4.09 -10.65 0.91
CA ARG A 71 3.23 -11.25 1.94
C ARG A 71 1.78 -11.37 1.45
N GLN A 72 1.29 -10.38 0.71
CA GLN A 72 0.00 -10.44 0.02
C GLN A 72 -0.05 -11.60 -1.00
N TRP A 73 1.03 -11.80 -1.76
CA TRP A 73 1.10 -12.90 -2.72
C TRP A 73 0.99 -14.28 -2.08
N ARG A 74 1.65 -14.51 -0.95
CA ARG A 74 1.50 -15.77 -0.19
C ARG A 74 0.06 -15.98 0.27
N ALA A 75 -0.62 -14.92 0.71
CA ALA A 75 -2.03 -14.99 1.06
C ALA A 75 -2.91 -15.36 -0.16
N GLU A 76 -2.66 -14.75 -1.33
CA GLU A 76 -3.44 -14.98 -2.54
C GLU A 76 -3.22 -16.36 -3.15
N GLU A 77 -2.00 -16.88 -3.12
CA GLU A 77 -1.65 -18.13 -3.80
C GLU A 77 -1.79 -19.37 -2.93
N ILE A 78 -1.65 -19.24 -1.62
CA ILE A 78 -1.67 -20.38 -0.71
C ILE A 78 -3.00 -20.38 0.05
N VAL A 79 -3.29 -19.29 0.76
CA VAL A 79 -4.43 -19.24 1.69
C VAL A 79 -5.76 -19.23 0.95
N LEU A 80 -5.90 -18.44 -0.12
CA LEU A 80 -7.15 -18.34 -0.87
C LEU A 80 -7.60 -19.67 -1.50
N PRO A 81 -6.79 -20.40 -2.29
CA PRO A 81 -7.26 -21.64 -2.92
C PRO A 81 -7.59 -22.72 -1.89
N ILE A 82 -6.78 -22.87 -0.84
CA ILE A 82 -7.05 -23.84 0.25
C ILE A 82 -8.38 -23.50 0.92
N THR A 83 -8.60 -22.23 1.26
CA THR A 83 -9.87 -21.78 1.87
C THR A 83 -11.06 -22.00 0.93
N GLN A 84 -10.89 -21.78 -0.38
CA GLN A 84 -11.93 -22.01 -1.37
C GLN A 84 -12.28 -23.49 -1.53
N GLN A 85 -11.28 -24.37 -1.56
CA GLN A 85 -11.48 -25.83 -1.61
C GLN A 85 -12.20 -26.33 -0.36
N TYR A 86 -11.75 -25.91 0.82
CA TYR A 86 -12.41 -26.24 2.09
C TYR A 86 -13.87 -25.76 2.12
N GLY A 87 -14.13 -24.54 1.66
CA GLY A 87 -15.51 -24.02 1.56
C GLY A 87 -16.37 -24.76 0.52
N LYS A 88 -15.79 -25.31 -0.55
CA LYS A 88 -16.52 -26.18 -1.49
C LYS A 88 -16.87 -27.52 -0.83
N GLN A 89 -15.93 -28.11 -0.07
CA GLN A 89 -16.14 -29.36 0.65
C GLN A 89 -17.27 -29.25 1.68
N LEU A 90 -17.23 -28.21 2.52
CA LEU A 90 -18.30 -27.94 3.50
C LEU A 90 -19.68 -27.80 2.85
N ARG A 91 -19.76 -27.06 1.74
CA ARG A 91 -21.03 -26.90 1.01
C ARG A 91 -21.50 -28.18 0.33
N SER A 92 -20.58 -29.02 -0.16
CA SER A 92 -20.96 -30.34 -0.70
C SER A 92 -21.50 -31.27 0.38
N GLN A 93 -20.96 -31.21 1.60
CA GLN A 93 -21.47 -31.99 2.74
C GLN A 93 -22.90 -31.55 3.10
N ILE A 94 -23.14 -30.23 3.18
CA ILE A 94 -24.49 -29.69 3.43
C ILE A 94 -25.47 -30.12 2.32
N ALA A 95 -25.04 -30.09 1.06
CA ALA A 95 -25.88 -30.55 -0.05
C ALA A 95 -26.19 -32.06 0.02
N ALA A 96 -25.26 -32.88 0.53
CA ALA A 96 -25.50 -34.31 0.75
C ALA A 96 -26.49 -34.54 1.91
N GLU A 97 -26.35 -33.83 3.02
CA GLU A 97 -27.29 -33.88 4.16
C GLU A 97 -28.71 -33.40 3.77
N LEU A 98 -28.82 -32.40 2.89
CA LEU A 98 -30.12 -31.98 2.35
C LEU A 98 -30.77 -33.05 1.46
N ARG A 99 -29.95 -33.83 0.74
CA ARG A 99 -30.44 -34.91 -0.14
C ARG A 99 -30.84 -36.18 0.64
N SER A 100 -30.26 -36.42 1.81
CA SER A 100 -30.62 -37.58 2.64
C SER A 100 -32.03 -37.47 3.27
N GLY A 101 -32.71 -36.32 3.12
CA GLY A 101 -34.11 -36.15 3.53
C GLY A 101 -34.32 -36.09 5.05
N THR A 102 -33.24 -36.05 5.84
CA THR A 102 -33.26 -36.07 7.30
C THR A 102 -33.79 -34.77 7.91
N VAL A 103 -33.90 -33.71 7.11
CA VAL A 103 -34.19 -32.35 7.57
C VAL A 103 -35.64 -31.97 7.26
N ARG A 104 -36.40 -31.68 8.33
CA ARG A 104 -37.82 -31.34 8.27
C ARG A 104 -38.09 -29.89 7.85
N ASP A 105 -37.24 -28.95 8.26
CA ASP A 105 -37.27 -27.55 7.82
C ASP A 105 -35.97 -27.19 7.08
N LYS A 106 -36.07 -27.09 5.75
CA LYS A 106 -34.91 -26.87 4.88
C LYS A 106 -34.35 -25.47 5.00
N GLU A 107 -35.19 -24.45 5.23
CA GLU A 107 -34.75 -23.05 5.21
C GLU A 107 -34.01 -22.65 6.48
N ALA A 108 -34.55 -23.03 7.65
CA ALA A 108 -33.88 -22.79 8.92
C ALA A 108 -32.52 -23.51 8.99
N PHE A 109 -32.48 -24.77 8.52
CA PHE A 109 -31.27 -25.57 8.47
C PHE A 109 -30.18 -24.97 7.57
N ILE A 110 -30.54 -24.48 6.37
CA ILE A 110 -29.58 -23.82 5.47
C ILE A 110 -28.99 -22.58 6.14
N ARG A 111 -29.81 -21.76 6.80
CA ARG A 111 -29.34 -20.53 7.48
C ARG A 111 -28.37 -20.84 8.62
N GLU A 112 -28.67 -21.85 9.44
CA GLU A 112 -27.80 -22.28 10.54
C GLU A 112 -26.46 -22.82 10.01
N ARG A 113 -26.52 -23.74 9.06
CA ARG A 113 -25.32 -24.31 8.43
C ARG A 113 -24.50 -23.27 7.69
N GLU A 114 -25.12 -22.29 7.03
CA GLU A 114 -24.39 -21.17 6.43
C GLU A 114 -23.61 -20.36 7.46
N ASN A 115 -24.18 -20.11 8.63
CA ASN A 115 -23.49 -19.42 9.72
C ASN A 115 -22.30 -20.26 10.24
N ASP A 116 -22.48 -21.58 10.39
CA ASP A 116 -21.41 -22.48 10.80
C ASP A 116 -20.29 -22.59 9.77
N VAL A 117 -20.64 -22.60 8.48
CA VAL A 117 -19.67 -22.53 7.38
C VAL A 117 -18.90 -21.22 7.43
N ARG A 118 -19.56 -20.08 7.66
CA ARG A 118 -18.88 -18.78 7.80
C ARG A 118 -17.91 -18.78 8.99
N LYS A 119 -18.32 -19.31 10.14
CA LYS A 119 -17.46 -19.45 11.33
C LYS A 119 -16.26 -20.36 11.04
N SER A 120 -16.50 -21.53 10.47
CA SER A 120 -15.48 -22.53 10.14
C SER A 120 -14.48 -22.00 9.10
N LEU A 121 -14.95 -21.29 8.09
CA LEU A 121 -14.08 -20.65 7.09
C LEU A 121 -13.26 -19.51 7.70
N SER A 122 -13.84 -18.73 8.61
CA SER A 122 -13.13 -17.67 9.31
C SER A 122 -12.02 -18.25 10.21
N ALA A 123 -12.33 -19.31 10.96
CA ALA A 123 -11.37 -20.02 11.80
C ALA A 123 -10.22 -20.60 10.96
N LYS A 124 -10.53 -21.34 9.88
CA LYS A 124 -9.52 -21.93 9.01
C LYS A 124 -8.65 -20.86 8.32
N ARG A 125 -9.26 -19.75 7.90
CA ARG A 125 -8.53 -18.60 7.34
C ARG A 125 -7.55 -18.00 8.36
N LYS A 126 -7.96 -17.84 9.62
CA LYS A 126 -7.10 -17.33 10.69
C LYS A 126 -5.92 -18.26 10.98
N GLU A 127 -6.18 -19.57 11.02
CA GLU A 127 -5.17 -20.62 11.17
C GLU A 127 -4.13 -20.54 10.03
N LEU A 128 -4.58 -20.56 8.77
CA LEU A 128 -3.71 -20.49 7.59
C LEU A 128 -2.91 -19.17 7.54
N PHE A 129 -3.51 -18.04 7.91
CA PHE A 129 -2.78 -16.76 7.96
C PHE A 129 -1.68 -16.75 9.03
N SER A 130 -1.91 -17.45 10.14
CA SER A 130 -0.92 -17.61 11.21
C SER A 130 0.23 -18.52 10.75
N GLU A 131 -0.12 -19.68 10.18
CA GLU A 131 0.82 -20.68 9.69
C GLU A 131 1.77 -20.12 8.62
N PHE A 132 1.20 -19.49 7.57
CA PHE A 132 1.98 -18.93 6.46
C PHE A 132 2.53 -17.53 6.74
N LYS A 133 2.37 -17.01 7.97
CA LYS A 133 2.80 -15.66 8.39
C LYS A 133 2.39 -14.61 7.35
N CYS A 134 1.10 -14.59 6.99
CA CYS A 134 0.55 -13.66 5.99
C CYS A 134 -0.70 -12.93 6.50
N SER A 135 -0.68 -12.58 7.78
CA SER A 135 -1.75 -11.81 8.42
C SER A 135 -2.05 -10.49 7.69
N PRO A 136 -3.33 -10.17 7.43
CA PRO A 136 -3.72 -9.07 6.56
C PRO A 136 -3.48 -7.69 7.18
N ILE A 137 -3.72 -7.52 8.49
CA ILE A 137 -3.59 -6.24 9.19
C ILE A 137 -2.16 -5.67 9.14
N PRO A 138 -1.11 -6.39 9.58
CA PRO A 138 0.24 -5.84 9.53
C PRO A 138 0.73 -5.61 8.09
N THR A 139 0.29 -6.46 7.15
CA THR A 139 0.62 -6.31 5.73
C THR A 139 0.01 -5.04 5.15
N MET A 140 -1.23 -4.70 5.53
CA MET A 140 -1.96 -3.55 5.04
C MET A 140 -1.57 -2.23 5.72
N LEU A 141 -1.08 -2.26 6.97
CA LEU A 141 -0.78 -1.04 7.74
C LEU A 141 0.70 -0.65 7.74
N ALA A 142 1.63 -1.61 7.59
CA ALA A 142 3.06 -1.33 7.70
C ALA A 142 3.55 -0.24 6.72
N PRO A 143 3.16 -0.22 5.43
CA PRO A 143 3.57 0.85 4.53
C PRO A 143 3.10 2.24 4.97
N GLN A 144 1.88 2.35 5.49
CA GLN A 144 1.24 3.59 5.91
C GLN A 144 1.85 4.11 7.21
N LEU A 145 2.21 3.21 8.13
CA LEU A 145 2.90 3.55 9.38
C LEU A 145 4.29 4.12 9.14
N VAL A 146 4.99 3.70 8.08
CA VAL A 146 6.29 4.28 7.71
C VAL A 146 6.09 5.57 6.90
N GLN A 147 5.10 5.58 6.02
CA GLN A 147 4.85 6.69 5.11
C GLN A 147 4.32 7.95 5.82
N LEU A 148 3.35 7.83 6.74
CA LEU A 148 2.70 9.01 7.34
C LEU A 148 3.67 9.86 8.20
N PRO A 149 4.48 9.28 9.11
CA PRO A 149 5.44 10.05 9.89
C PRO A 149 6.48 10.73 9.01
N LEU A 150 7.02 10.00 8.03
CA LEU A 150 7.97 10.56 7.07
C LEU A 150 7.34 11.72 6.29
N PHE A 151 6.07 11.58 5.91
CA PHE A 151 5.37 12.62 5.17
C PHE A 151 5.13 13.89 5.98
N ILE A 152 4.67 13.74 7.21
CA ILE A 152 4.43 14.86 8.13
C ILE A 152 5.76 15.54 8.48
N LEU A 153 6.78 14.77 8.87
CA LEU A 153 8.08 15.32 9.26
C LEU A 153 8.72 16.12 8.11
N THR A 154 8.74 15.56 6.90
CA THR A 154 9.31 16.25 5.73
C THR A 154 8.52 17.52 5.40
N SER A 155 7.19 17.48 5.51
CA SER A 155 6.35 18.68 5.30
C SER A 155 6.68 19.77 6.32
N LEU A 156 6.85 19.40 7.60
CA LEU A 156 7.19 20.35 8.66
C LEU A 156 8.59 20.95 8.47
N VAL A 157 9.58 20.15 8.08
CA VAL A 157 10.94 20.64 7.79
C VAL A 157 10.92 21.62 6.62
N ILE A 158 10.24 21.29 5.52
CA ILE A 158 10.15 22.18 4.35
C ILE A 158 9.36 23.45 4.70
N GLN A 159 8.25 23.33 5.43
CA GLN A 159 7.46 24.48 5.87
C GLN A 159 8.28 25.41 6.78
N HIS A 160 9.09 24.84 7.67
CA HIS A 160 10.00 25.59 8.52
C HIS A 160 11.10 26.29 7.71
N ALA A 161 11.63 25.63 6.67
CA ALA A 161 12.58 26.25 5.74
C ALA A 161 11.98 27.42 4.95
N CYS A 162 10.65 27.53 4.82
CA CYS A 162 9.96 28.66 4.20
C CYS A 162 9.78 29.87 5.13
N VAL A 163 10.13 29.79 6.42
CA VAL A 163 9.99 30.92 7.36
C VAL A 163 10.93 32.05 6.94
N TYR A 164 10.38 33.27 6.84
CA TYR A 164 11.11 34.45 6.35
C TYR A 164 12.15 34.97 7.38
N PRO A 165 13.35 35.41 6.95
CA PRO A 165 13.86 35.42 5.57
C PRO A 165 14.39 34.04 5.15
N SER A 166 14.00 33.56 3.96
CA SER A 166 14.42 32.27 3.42
C SER A 166 15.00 32.43 2.02
N PRO A 167 16.11 31.73 1.68
CA PRO A 167 16.64 31.74 0.32
C PRO A 167 15.69 31.10 -0.70
N LEU A 168 14.70 30.32 -0.22
CA LEU A 168 13.65 29.75 -1.07
C LEU A 168 12.78 30.83 -1.74
N ASP A 169 12.76 32.06 -1.23
CA ASP A 169 11.99 33.14 -1.84
C ASP A 169 12.57 33.61 -3.18
N SER A 170 13.87 33.35 -3.41
CA SER A 170 14.57 33.76 -4.63
C SER A 170 14.35 32.82 -5.82
N GLU A 171 13.84 31.61 -5.57
CA GLU A 171 13.69 30.58 -6.60
C GLU A 171 12.24 30.48 -7.08
N SER A 172 12.07 30.36 -8.39
CA SER A 172 10.78 30.06 -9.03
C SER A 172 10.82 28.67 -9.66
N PHE A 173 9.67 28.01 -9.75
CA PHE A 173 9.54 26.66 -10.29
C PHE A 173 8.24 26.48 -11.07
N PHE A 174 8.34 26.38 -12.39
CA PHE A 174 7.19 26.32 -13.31
C PHE A 174 6.18 27.46 -13.06
N THR A 175 5.00 27.15 -12.53
CA THR A 175 3.93 28.14 -12.24
C THR A 175 4.10 28.84 -10.88
N ILE A 176 5.03 28.37 -10.05
CA ILE A 176 5.32 28.92 -8.73
C ILE A 176 6.33 30.05 -8.87
N THR A 177 5.95 31.27 -8.49
CA THR A 177 6.82 32.45 -8.60
C THR A 177 7.84 32.57 -7.46
N SER A 178 7.54 32.00 -6.30
CA SER A 178 8.45 31.87 -5.14
C SER A 178 8.05 30.63 -4.34
N LEU A 179 9.03 29.86 -3.87
CA LEU A 179 8.80 28.63 -3.11
C LEU A 179 8.22 28.88 -1.71
N VAL A 180 8.31 30.10 -1.18
CA VAL A 180 7.78 30.47 0.14
C VAL A 180 6.27 30.70 0.10
N TYR A 181 5.77 31.23 -1.00
CA TYR A 181 4.35 31.58 -1.14
C TYR A 181 3.54 30.44 -1.75
N PRO A 182 2.22 30.38 -1.48
CA PRO A 182 1.33 29.45 -2.16
C PRO A 182 1.28 29.67 -3.69
N ASP A 183 1.05 28.59 -4.43
CA ASP A 183 0.88 28.63 -5.89
C ASP A 183 -0.36 29.44 -6.29
N ARG A 184 -0.16 30.64 -6.84
CA ARG A 184 -1.25 31.53 -7.28
C ARG A 184 -2.15 30.91 -8.35
N THR A 185 -1.60 30.03 -9.18
CA THR A 185 -2.34 29.39 -10.27
C THR A 185 -3.12 28.16 -9.82
N ASN A 186 -2.83 27.64 -8.62
CA ASN A 186 -3.31 26.37 -8.12
C ASN A 186 -3.00 25.15 -9.03
N ALA A 187 -2.06 25.27 -9.96
CA ALA A 187 -1.69 24.19 -10.87
C ALA A 187 -1.11 22.99 -10.11
N PHE A 188 -0.19 23.23 -9.15
CA PHE A 188 0.39 22.15 -8.35
C PHE A 188 -0.62 21.52 -7.38
N PRO A 189 -1.44 22.27 -6.62
CA PRO A 189 -2.52 21.69 -5.83
C PRO A 189 -3.47 20.80 -6.64
N ILE A 190 -3.88 21.24 -7.84
CA ILE A 190 -4.71 20.44 -8.75
C ILE A 190 -3.96 19.19 -9.20
N ALA A 191 -2.68 19.32 -9.57
CA ALA A 191 -1.85 18.18 -9.96
C ALA A 191 -1.73 17.14 -8.83
N VAL A 192 -1.54 17.57 -7.58
CA VAL A 192 -1.55 16.68 -6.40
C VAL A 192 -2.88 15.94 -6.27
N GLY A 193 -4.00 16.64 -6.44
CA GLY A 193 -5.34 16.05 -6.40
C GLY A 193 -5.54 15.01 -7.50
N VAL A 194 -5.17 15.34 -8.74
CA VAL A 194 -5.26 14.43 -9.90
C VAL A 194 -4.37 13.21 -9.72
N LEU A 195 -3.11 13.39 -9.30
CA LEU A 195 -2.19 12.29 -9.02
C LEU A 195 -2.71 11.40 -7.87
N SER A 196 -3.29 11.99 -6.83
CA SER A 196 -3.90 11.24 -5.73
C SER A 196 -5.10 10.42 -6.22
N LEU A 197 -5.94 11.00 -7.07
CA LEU A 197 -7.07 10.30 -7.68
C LEU A 197 -6.60 9.16 -8.60
N ALA A 198 -5.58 9.39 -9.42
CA ALA A 198 -4.98 8.38 -10.26
C ALA A 198 -4.44 7.20 -9.42
N ASN A 199 -3.78 7.48 -8.31
CA ASN A 199 -3.31 6.44 -7.36
C ASN A 199 -4.47 5.56 -6.85
N VAL A 200 -5.64 6.13 -6.59
CA VAL A 200 -6.83 5.38 -6.11
C VAL A 200 -7.41 4.48 -7.20
N GLU A 201 -7.34 4.90 -8.46
CA GLU A 201 -7.90 4.15 -9.60
C GLU A 201 -6.92 3.16 -10.23
N THR A 202 -5.61 3.30 -9.96
CA THR A 202 -4.53 2.57 -10.64
C THR A 202 -4.69 1.04 -10.59
N ALA A 203 -5.22 0.48 -9.49
CA ALA A 203 -5.44 -0.96 -9.35
C ALA A 203 -6.31 -1.61 -10.46
N LYS A 204 -7.01 -0.81 -11.27
CA LYS A 204 -7.81 -1.27 -12.41
C LYS A 204 -7.13 -1.08 -13.76
N TRP A 205 -6.13 -0.21 -13.87
CA TRP A 205 -5.63 0.28 -15.16
C TRP A 205 -4.76 -0.73 -15.90
N LEU A 206 -4.03 -1.58 -15.17
CA LEU A 206 -3.13 -2.58 -15.75
C LEU A 206 -3.73 -3.98 -15.80
N VAL A 207 -5.01 -4.12 -15.43
CA VAL A 207 -5.74 -5.38 -15.60
C VAL A 207 -6.15 -5.48 -17.08
N GLY A 208 -5.76 -6.57 -17.74
CA GLY A 208 -6.03 -6.78 -19.17
C GLY A 208 -7.52 -6.65 -19.50
N GLY A 209 -7.84 -6.15 -20.70
CA GLY A 209 -9.21 -5.78 -21.10
C GLY A 209 -10.25 -6.88 -20.93
N GLU A 210 -9.88 -8.15 -21.12
CA GLU A 210 -10.79 -9.28 -20.87
C GLU A 210 -11.07 -9.52 -19.40
N GLN A 211 -10.05 -9.49 -18.55
CA GLN A 211 -10.20 -9.66 -17.09
C GLN A 211 -10.98 -8.52 -16.46
N ALA A 212 -10.78 -7.29 -16.94
CA ALA A 212 -11.56 -6.13 -16.53
C ALA A 212 -13.05 -6.30 -16.88
N ARG A 213 -13.36 -6.79 -18.09
CA ARG A 213 -14.72 -7.10 -18.53
C ARG A 213 -15.34 -8.23 -17.71
N GLU A 214 -14.59 -9.28 -17.38
CA GLU A 214 -15.09 -10.34 -16.50
C GLU A 214 -15.40 -9.86 -15.09
N MET A 215 -14.53 -9.01 -14.52
CA MET A 215 -14.80 -8.41 -13.20
C MET A 215 -16.04 -7.54 -13.22
N LEU A 216 -16.22 -6.71 -14.25
CA LEU A 216 -17.44 -5.91 -14.42
C LEU A 216 -18.68 -6.79 -14.55
N ARG A 217 -18.63 -7.85 -15.39
CA ARG A 217 -19.74 -8.82 -15.52
C ARG A 217 -20.06 -9.50 -14.20
N ARG A 218 -19.05 -9.90 -13.42
CA ARG A 218 -19.25 -10.49 -12.08
C ARG A 218 -19.82 -9.48 -11.11
N GLU A 219 -19.37 -8.24 -11.14
CA GLU A 219 -19.90 -7.16 -10.30
C GLU A 219 -21.37 -6.86 -10.62
N GLU A 220 -21.72 -6.79 -11.91
CA GLU A 220 -23.09 -6.58 -12.38
C GLU A 220 -24.00 -7.76 -12.05
N ALA A 221 -23.56 -8.99 -12.32
CA ALA A 221 -24.30 -10.19 -11.95
C ALA A 221 -24.53 -10.26 -10.45
N GLN A 222 -23.53 -9.90 -9.64
CA GLN A 222 -23.67 -9.85 -8.20
C GLN A 222 -24.60 -8.71 -7.76
N ARG A 223 -24.52 -7.52 -8.38
CA ARG A 223 -25.42 -6.39 -8.08
C ARG A 223 -26.88 -6.73 -8.42
N ASN A 224 -27.09 -7.47 -9.51
CA ASN A 224 -28.42 -7.94 -9.88
C ASN A 224 -28.94 -9.01 -8.91
N LYS A 225 -28.08 -9.90 -8.39
CA LYS A 225 -28.45 -10.83 -7.31
C LYS A 225 -28.77 -10.08 -6.01
N ASP A 226 -27.90 -9.16 -5.59
CA ASP A 226 -28.07 -8.36 -4.38
C ASP A 226 -29.38 -7.53 -4.43
N LYS A 227 -29.76 -7.01 -5.62
CA LYS A 227 -31.07 -6.35 -5.85
C LYS A 227 -32.26 -7.30 -5.75
N LYS A 228 -32.15 -8.51 -6.30
CA LYS A 228 -33.21 -9.53 -6.24
C LYS A 228 -33.41 -10.06 -4.82
N ASP A 229 -32.33 -10.20 -4.06
CA ASP A 229 -32.37 -10.70 -2.69
C ASP A 229 -32.75 -9.60 -1.68
N GLY A 230 -32.89 -8.33 -2.10
CA GLY A 230 -33.19 -7.20 -1.22
C GLY A 230 -32.09 -6.88 -0.19
N VAL A 231 -30.91 -7.48 -0.33
CA VAL A 231 -29.82 -7.36 0.67
C VAL A 231 -28.88 -6.22 0.28
N ILE A 232 -28.93 -5.13 1.04
CA ILE A 232 -27.94 -4.05 0.94
C ILE A 232 -26.64 -4.52 1.59
N ARG A 233 -25.75 -5.17 0.82
CA ARG A 233 -24.40 -5.50 1.29
C ARG A 233 -23.50 -4.26 1.20
N ILE A 234 -23.23 -3.64 2.35
CA ILE A 234 -22.23 -2.58 2.45
C ILE A 234 -20.86 -3.20 2.15
N ARG A 235 -20.33 -2.94 0.95
CA ARG A 235 -19.02 -3.42 0.53
C ARG A 235 -17.96 -2.43 1.02
N PRO A 236 -17.12 -2.76 2.02
CA PRO A 236 -16.15 -1.82 2.59
C PRO A 236 -15.18 -1.25 1.54
N GLN A 237 -14.90 -2.02 0.49
CA GLN A 237 -14.10 -1.60 -0.66
C GLN A 237 -14.72 -0.50 -1.56
N LEU A 238 -16.04 -0.28 -1.50
CA LEU A 238 -16.71 0.82 -2.21
C LEU A 238 -16.69 2.11 -1.37
N ILE A 239 -16.88 2.00 -0.06
CA ILE A 239 -16.78 3.14 0.86
C ILE A 239 -15.35 3.68 0.88
N SER A 240 -14.34 2.81 0.92
CA SER A 240 -12.94 3.23 0.93
C SER A 240 -12.57 4.01 -0.33
N LYS A 241 -13.04 3.60 -1.51
CA LYS A 241 -12.76 4.31 -2.77
C LYS A 241 -13.40 5.68 -2.82
N SER A 242 -14.69 5.80 -2.50
CA SER A 242 -15.37 7.09 -2.46
C SER A 242 -14.73 8.04 -1.45
N LEU A 243 -14.32 7.53 -0.28
CA LEU A 243 -13.57 8.30 0.71
C LEU A 243 -12.22 8.77 0.17
N LEU A 244 -11.44 7.89 -0.46
CA LEU A 244 -10.13 8.24 -1.02
C LEU A 244 -10.22 9.24 -2.20
N ARG A 245 -11.29 9.15 -3.00
CA ARG A 245 -11.61 10.17 -4.02
C ARG A 245 -11.93 11.51 -3.37
N GLY A 246 -12.75 11.53 -2.32
CA GLY A 246 -13.04 12.73 -1.53
C GLY A 246 -11.78 13.34 -0.92
N LEU A 247 -10.90 12.52 -0.36
CA LEU A 247 -9.59 12.95 0.16
C LEU A 247 -8.71 13.59 -0.91
N SER A 248 -8.82 13.15 -2.17
CA SER A 248 -8.08 13.76 -3.28
C SER A 248 -8.54 15.19 -3.55
N ILE A 249 -9.84 15.49 -3.43
CA ILE A 249 -10.40 16.84 -3.56
C ILE A 249 -9.98 17.70 -2.36
N VAL A 250 -10.11 17.17 -1.14
CA VAL A 250 -9.69 17.87 0.09
C VAL A 250 -8.21 18.26 0.02
N ARG A 251 -7.38 17.39 -0.55
CA ARG A 251 -5.94 17.66 -0.71
C ARG A 251 -5.63 18.84 -1.63
N ILE A 252 -6.50 19.15 -2.60
CA ILE A 252 -6.37 20.35 -3.44
C ILE A 252 -6.56 21.61 -2.58
N VAL A 253 -7.63 21.64 -1.77
CA VAL A 253 -7.95 22.78 -0.90
C VAL A 253 -6.89 23.00 0.17
N ILE A 254 -6.37 21.93 0.77
CA ILE A 254 -5.26 22.06 1.73
C ILE A 254 -3.99 22.50 0.99
N GLY A 255 -3.72 21.91 -0.18
CA GLY A 255 -2.56 22.23 -0.99
C GLY A 255 -2.49 23.69 -1.44
N SER A 256 -3.63 24.33 -1.72
CA SER A 256 -3.69 25.76 -2.08
C SER A 256 -3.31 26.70 -0.93
N LEU A 257 -3.28 26.21 0.31
CA LEU A 257 -2.86 26.97 1.49
C LEU A 257 -1.39 26.74 1.86
N MET A 258 -0.75 25.74 1.26
CA MET A 258 0.63 25.36 1.58
C MET A 258 1.64 26.19 0.78
N PRO A 259 2.85 26.43 1.33
CA PRO A 259 3.96 27.01 0.57
C PRO A 259 4.30 26.22 -0.70
N GLY A 260 4.81 26.90 -1.72
CA GLY A 260 5.26 26.33 -2.98
C GLY A 260 6.22 25.13 -2.80
N ALA A 261 7.20 25.25 -1.90
CA ALA A 261 8.13 24.16 -1.60
C ALA A 261 7.42 22.90 -1.08
N VAL A 262 6.44 23.07 -0.19
CA VAL A 262 5.66 21.95 0.38
C VAL A 262 4.80 21.30 -0.70
N ILE A 263 4.21 22.07 -1.62
CA ILE A 263 3.39 21.49 -2.68
C ILE A 263 4.23 20.75 -3.74
N ILE A 264 5.45 21.20 -4.03
CA ILE A 264 6.41 20.45 -4.88
C ILE A 264 6.72 19.10 -4.23
N TYR A 265 6.96 19.08 -2.92
CA TYR A 265 7.14 17.85 -2.15
C TYR A 265 5.91 16.93 -2.26
N TRP A 266 4.70 17.46 -2.07
CA TRP A 266 3.48 16.64 -2.17
C TRP A 266 3.26 16.07 -3.57
N THR A 267 3.57 16.87 -4.60
CA THR A 267 3.43 16.50 -6.01
C THR A 267 4.41 15.40 -6.39
N SER A 268 5.69 15.60 -6.11
CA SER A 268 6.74 14.60 -6.37
C SER A 268 6.47 13.30 -5.60
N SER A 269 6.03 13.40 -4.35
CA SER A 269 5.64 12.26 -3.54
C SER A 269 4.42 11.50 -4.10
N ALA A 270 3.41 12.21 -4.63
CA ALA A 270 2.23 11.58 -5.23
C ALA A 270 2.55 10.93 -6.59
N ALA A 271 3.40 11.58 -7.38
CA ALA A 271 3.92 11.04 -8.64
C ALA A 271 4.75 9.78 -8.41
N PHE A 272 5.65 9.79 -7.42
CA PHE A 272 6.42 8.60 -7.03
C PHE A 272 5.49 7.43 -6.64
N SER A 273 4.45 7.71 -5.86
CA SER A 273 3.48 6.68 -5.44
C SER A 273 2.75 6.06 -6.64
N LEU A 274 2.45 6.87 -7.65
CA LEU A 274 1.79 6.41 -8.88
C LEU A 274 2.72 5.51 -9.70
N ILE A 275 3.96 5.96 -9.91
CA ILE A 275 4.99 5.17 -10.60
C ILE A 275 5.24 3.86 -9.85
N GLN A 276 5.37 3.90 -8.53
CA GLN A 276 5.57 2.70 -7.71
C GLN A 276 4.40 1.72 -7.88
N SER A 277 3.16 2.22 -7.91
CA SER A 277 1.97 1.40 -8.14
C SER A 277 2.00 0.73 -9.51
N TRP A 278 2.35 1.46 -10.57
CA TRP A 278 2.51 0.89 -11.91
C TRP A 278 3.60 -0.17 -11.98
N VAL A 279 4.74 0.06 -11.32
CA VAL A 279 5.83 -0.94 -11.24
C VAL A 279 5.35 -2.21 -10.55
N PHE A 280 4.61 -2.11 -9.44
CA PHE A 280 4.10 -3.28 -8.73
C PHE A 280 3.02 -4.03 -9.51
N ASP A 281 2.13 -3.32 -10.18
CA ASP A 281 1.09 -3.92 -11.01
C ASP A 281 1.70 -4.60 -12.25
N PHE A 282 2.70 -3.97 -12.88
CA PHE A 282 3.47 -4.59 -13.96
C PHE A 282 4.19 -5.86 -13.48
N TRP A 283 4.82 -5.80 -12.31
CA TRP A 283 5.50 -6.94 -11.70
C TRP A 283 4.53 -8.08 -11.39
N GLU A 284 3.35 -7.76 -10.86
CA GLU A 284 2.29 -8.72 -10.59
C GLU A 284 1.72 -9.34 -11.88
N GLY A 285 1.46 -8.53 -12.90
CA GLY A 285 0.98 -9.00 -14.20
C GLY A 285 1.98 -9.97 -14.85
N ARG A 286 3.27 -9.63 -14.83
CA ARG A 286 4.33 -10.52 -15.34
C ARG A 286 4.40 -11.83 -14.55
N ARG A 287 4.25 -11.77 -13.23
CA ARG A 287 4.25 -12.94 -12.35
C ARG A 287 3.06 -13.86 -12.62
N LYS A 288 1.84 -13.32 -12.72
CA LYS A 288 0.61 -14.08 -13.03
C LYS A 288 0.71 -14.78 -14.40
N LYS A 289 1.25 -14.12 -15.41
CA LYS A 289 1.52 -14.74 -16.73
C LYS A 289 2.47 -15.93 -16.63
N ARG A 290 3.58 -15.80 -15.90
CA ARG A 290 4.52 -16.91 -15.67
C ARG A 290 3.87 -18.09 -14.94
N LEU A 291 3.08 -17.80 -13.90
CA LEU A 291 2.37 -18.85 -13.15
C LEU A 291 1.35 -19.59 -14.04
N ALA A 292 0.63 -18.88 -14.90
CA ALA A 292 -0.29 -19.49 -15.86
C ALA A 292 0.43 -20.40 -16.86
N GLN A 293 1.57 -19.97 -17.39
CA GLN A 293 2.40 -20.77 -18.30
C GLN A 293 2.91 -22.05 -17.63
N VAL A 294 3.45 -21.94 -16.41
CA VAL A 294 3.93 -23.10 -15.64
C VAL A 294 2.79 -24.09 -15.36
N LYS A 295 1.60 -23.58 -15.01
CA LYS A 295 0.43 -24.41 -14.77
C LYS A 295 0.02 -25.18 -16.04
N GLN A 296 -0.02 -24.51 -17.18
CA GLN A 296 -0.35 -25.13 -18.47
C GLN A 296 0.69 -26.19 -18.89
N GLU A 297 1.98 -25.92 -18.66
CA GLU A 297 3.05 -26.89 -18.94
C GLU A 297 2.91 -28.15 -18.07
N MET A 298 2.59 -28.01 -16.78
CA MET A 298 2.36 -29.15 -15.90
C MET A 298 1.12 -29.97 -16.30
N GLU A 299 0.02 -29.31 -16.66
CA GLU A 299 -1.19 -30.00 -17.16
C GLU A 299 -0.89 -30.77 -18.45
N THR A 300 -0.09 -30.20 -19.34
CA THR A 300 0.36 -30.86 -20.58
C THR A 300 1.25 -32.08 -20.27
N LYS A 301 2.22 -31.94 -19.36
CA LYS A 301 3.08 -33.05 -18.93
C LYS A 301 2.28 -34.17 -18.28
N LEU A 302 1.33 -33.84 -17.40
CA LEU A 302 0.47 -34.83 -16.74
C LEU A 302 -0.41 -35.59 -17.74
N ALA A 303 -0.92 -34.91 -18.78
CA ALA A 303 -1.71 -35.53 -19.83
C ALA A 303 -0.90 -36.49 -20.74
N LEU A 304 0.42 -36.30 -20.83
CA LEU A 304 1.33 -37.11 -21.64
C LEU A 304 1.92 -38.30 -20.88
N THR A 305 1.77 -38.37 -19.55
CA THR A 305 2.27 -39.50 -18.75
C THR A 305 1.33 -40.69 -18.86
N PRO A 306 1.79 -41.87 -19.37
CA PRO A 306 0.95 -43.05 -19.48
C PRO A 306 0.49 -43.56 -18.11
N PRO A 307 -0.70 -44.17 -18.00
CA PRO A 307 -1.35 -44.52 -16.73
C PRO A 307 -0.63 -45.58 -15.87
N GLY A 308 0.54 -46.07 -16.28
CA GLY A 308 1.33 -47.08 -15.58
C GLY A 308 2.54 -46.57 -14.78
N SER A 309 2.93 -45.30 -14.88
CA SER A 309 4.17 -44.78 -14.27
C SER A 309 3.99 -43.83 -13.10
N GLN A 310 2.83 -43.83 -12.42
CA GLN A 310 2.62 -43.04 -11.21
C GLN A 310 3.39 -43.64 -10.02
N SER A 311 4.73 -43.56 -10.04
CA SER A 311 5.51 -43.65 -8.81
C SER A 311 5.25 -42.40 -7.98
N SER A 312 5.00 -42.61 -6.69
CA SER A 312 4.76 -41.67 -5.58
C SER A 312 5.82 -40.54 -5.48
N ASP A 313 5.88 -39.65 -6.46
CA ASP A 313 6.88 -38.60 -6.49
C ASP A 313 6.33 -37.34 -5.81
N LYS A 314 6.50 -37.31 -4.48
CA LYS A 314 6.20 -36.17 -3.58
C LYS A 314 6.97 -34.89 -3.94
N THR A 315 7.83 -34.95 -4.96
CA THR A 315 8.72 -33.88 -5.42
C THR A 315 7.98 -32.77 -6.17
N ALA A 316 6.82 -33.06 -6.79
CA ALA A 316 6.01 -32.04 -7.48
C ALA A 316 5.43 -30.98 -6.51
N SER A 317 5.15 -31.37 -5.26
CA SER A 317 4.80 -30.41 -4.20
C SER A 317 6.01 -29.55 -3.86
N LYS A 318 7.19 -30.17 -3.66
CA LYS A 318 8.43 -29.50 -3.24
C LYS A 318 8.91 -28.40 -4.20
N PHE A 319 8.68 -28.56 -5.51
CA PHE A 319 9.08 -27.57 -6.52
C PHE A 319 8.28 -26.24 -6.43
N TYR A 320 7.11 -26.25 -5.80
CA TYR A 320 6.30 -25.05 -5.55
C TYR A 320 6.74 -24.27 -4.29
N TRP A 321 7.59 -24.85 -3.43
CA TRP A 321 7.87 -24.34 -2.08
C TRP A 321 9.22 -23.63 -1.92
N GLU A 322 10.17 -23.78 -2.85
CA GLU A 322 11.56 -23.29 -2.69
C GLU A 322 11.97 -22.13 -3.64
N ARG A 323 11.03 -21.45 -4.33
CA ARG A 323 11.32 -20.24 -5.13
C ARG A 323 10.46 -19.03 -4.78
#